data_AF-A0A7S3NEP2-F1
#
_entry.id   AF-A0A7S3NEP2-F1
#
_cell.length_a   1.000
_cell.length_b   1.000
_cell.length_c   1.000
_cell.angle_alpha   90.00
_cell.angle_beta   90.00
_cell.angle_gamma   90.00
#
_symmetry.space_group_name_H-M   'P 1'
#
loop_
_entity.id
_entity.type
_entity.pdbx_description
1 polymer ?
#
loop_
_entity_poly.entity_id
_entity_poly.type
_entity_poly.pdbx_seq_one_letter_code
_entity_poly.pdbx_strand_id
1 'polypeptide(L)'
;ETFRDQDALEIEKRIKEYEKEVIWLKQNLPRDSKDEVLDKLNEDVRSTSSMKDLILDLGNKALLDRHMIKIFALLPEGHNYLPNRPFKLSELINDEILTVKDKVAEISAIASGEYAISQTLEEIKKMWATMEFIVINYRDIKDKFILGTIEEIMIRLEDDQVSIQTMLGSKNVQEIRAEVEEWE
;
A
#
# COMPACT_ATOMS: atom_id res chain seq x y z
N GLU A 1 10.86 17.72 9.03
CA GLU A 1 10.18 16.99 7.95
C GLU A 1 9.29 15.93 8.58
N THR A 2 8.09 15.76 8.03
CA THR A 2 7.15 14.73 8.48
C THR A 2 7.51 13.42 7.79
N PHE A 3 7.38 12.29 8.47
CA PHE A 3 7.64 10.98 7.85
C PHE A 3 6.76 10.72 6.61
N ARG A 4 5.52 11.25 6.59
CA ARG A 4 4.61 11.16 5.43
C ARG A 4 5.11 11.88 4.17
N ASP A 5 6.00 12.86 4.31
CA ASP A 5 6.55 13.62 3.18
C ASP A 5 7.80 12.95 2.59
N GLN A 6 8.34 11.93 3.26
CA GLN A 6 9.54 11.23 2.86
C GLN A 6 9.18 9.95 2.08
N ASP A 7 9.81 9.76 0.92
CA ASP A 7 9.59 8.56 0.12
C ASP A 7 10.36 7.38 0.73
N ALA A 8 9.63 6.41 1.29
CA ALA A 8 10.23 5.22 1.90
C ALA A 8 11.09 4.41 0.93
N LEU A 9 10.79 4.43 -0.37
CA LEU A 9 11.61 3.75 -1.39
C LEU A 9 12.95 4.48 -1.61
N GLU A 10 12.94 5.81 -1.57
CA GLU A 10 14.17 6.61 -1.65
C GLU A 10 15.02 6.43 -0.39
N ILE A 11 14.39 6.32 0.79
CA ILE A 11 15.10 6.00 2.04
C ILE A 11 15.76 4.60 1.93
N GLU A 12 15.03 3.59 1.46
CA GLU A 12 15.57 2.25 1.27
C GLU A 12 16.77 2.24 0.30
N LYS A 13 16.66 2.98 -0.80
CA LYS A 13 17.74 3.13 -1.77
C LYS A 13 19.00 3.73 -1.13
N ARG A 14 18.85 4.79 -0.35
CA ARG A 14 19.97 5.43 0.38
C ARG A 14 20.59 4.49 1.40
N ILE A 15 19.79 3.70 2.13
CA ILE A 15 20.30 2.69 3.06
C ILE A 15 21.19 1.69 2.32
N LYS A 16 20.75 1.18 1.16
CA LYS A 16 21.55 0.26 0.32
C LYS A 16 22.83 0.90 -0.21
N GLU A 17 22.82 2.20 -0.52
CA GLU A 17 24.01 2.95 -0.93
C GLU A 17 25.01 3.03 0.22
N TYR A 18 24.58 3.43 1.42
CA TYR A 18 25.43 3.46 2.61
C TYR A 18 25.98 2.09 2.99
N GLU A 19 25.21 1.00 2.86
CA GLU A 19 25.71 -0.36 3.07
C GLU A 19 26.88 -0.70 2.12
N LYS A 20 26.75 -0.33 0.84
CA LYS A 20 27.82 -0.54 -0.15
C LYS A 20 29.05 0.30 0.16
N GLU A 21 28.86 1.56 0.56
CA GLU A 21 29.96 2.46 0.94
C GLU A 21 30.70 1.95 2.17
N VAL A 22 29.99 1.48 3.21
CA VAL A 22 30.62 0.88 4.40
C VAL A 22 31.42 -0.36 4.05
N ILE A 23 30.91 -1.24 3.18
CA ILE A 23 31.64 -2.42 2.71
C ILE A 23 32.89 -2.00 1.92
N TRP A 24 32.74 -1.02 1.02
CA TRP A 24 33.85 -0.49 0.22
C TRP A 24 34.93 0.14 1.11
N LEU A 25 34.55 0.96 2.09
CA LEU A 25 35.47 1.59 3.04
C LEU A 25 36.23 0.52 3.84
N LYS A 26 35.55 -0.51 4.34
CA LYS A 26 36.19 -1.65 5.05
C LYS A 26 37.19 -2.43 4.19
N GLN A 27 36.98 -2.49 2.88
CA GLN A 27 37.87 -3.19 1.96
C GLN A 27 39.10 -2.35 1.56
N ASN A 28 38.97 -1.02 1.54
CA ASN A 28 40.00 -0.10 1.05
C ASN A 28 40.77 0.63 2.17
N LEU A 29 40.32 0.57 3.42
CA LEU A 29 41.02 1.16 4.56
C LEU A 29 42.11 0.22 5.12
N PRO A 30 43.23 0.76 5.63
CA PRO A 30 44.29 -0.03 6.24
C PRO A 30 43.78 -0.80 7.48
N ARG A 31 44.03 -2.10 7.54
CA ARG A 31 43.57 -3.02 8.62
C ARG A 31 44.09 -2.65 10.02
N ASP A 32 45.13 -1.82 10.10
CA ASP A 32 45.78 -1.40 11.36
C ASP A 32 45.14 -0.15 11.98
N SER A 33 44.27 0.56 11.27
CA SER A 33 43.56 1.72 11.81
C SER A 33 42.22 1.25 12.39
N LYS A 34 42.15 1.08 13.71
CA LYS A 34 40.88 1.08 14.44
C LYS A 34 40.25 2.46 14.26
N ASP A 35 39.51 2.62 13.18
CA ASP A 35 38.76 3.83 12.92
C ASP A 35 37.43 3.75 13.66
N GLU A 36 37.38 4.34 14.86
CA GLU A 36 36.18 4.40 15.69
C GLU A 36 35.00 5.06 14.94
N VAL A 37 35.27 5.92 13.95
CA VAL A 37 34.23 6.56 13.12
C VAL A 37 33.64 5.55 12.13
N LEU A 38 34.47 4.70 11.52
CA LEU A 38 34.00 3.63 10.62
C LEU A 38 33.19 2.57 11.37
N ASP A 39 33.63 2.20 12.58
CA ASP A 39 32.90 1.26 13.43
C ASP A 39 31.54 1.82 13.83
N LYS A 40 31.49 3.08 14.26
CA LYS A 40 30.24 3.78 14.59
C LYS A 40 29.31 3.93 13.38
N LEU A 41 29.84 4.33 12.22
CA LEU A 41 29.07 4.41 10.98
C LEU A 41 28.48 3.05 10.60
N ASN A 42 29.26 1.98 10.74
CA ASN A 42 28.80 0.63 10.45
C ASN A 42 27.73 0.15 11.45
N GLU A 43 27.80 0.53 12.73
CA GLU A 43 26.74 0.27 13.70
C GLU A 43 25.45 1.03 13.36
N ASP A 44 25.55 2.32 13.03
CA ASP A 44 24.40 3.16 12.67
C ASP A 44 23.71 2.66 11.38
N VAL A 45 24.49 2.30 10.36
CA VAL A 45 23.97 1.71 9.11
C VAL A 45 23.31 0.36 9.37
N ARG A 46 23.87 -0.49 10.24
CA ARG A 46 23.24 -1.77 10.61
C ARG A 46 21.93 -1.58 11.35
N SER A 47 21.89 -0.65 12.32
CA SER A 47 20.67 -0.31 13.04
C SER A 47 19.60 0.16 12.07
N THR A 48 19.93 1.09 11.18
CA THR A 48 18.99 1.61 10.17
C THR A 48 18.56 0.52 9.18
N SER A 49 19.47 -0.35 8.74
CA SER A 49 19.15 -1.46 7.83
C SER A 49 18.19 -2.47 8.46
N SER A 50 18.32 -2.73 9.76
CA SER A 50 17.36 -3.59 10.49
C SER A 50 15.95 -3.01 10.57
N MET A 51 15.80 -1.70 10.34
CA MET A 51 14.53 -0.97 10.38
C MET A 51 13.94 -0.76 8.99
N LYS A 52 14.66 -1.11 7.93
CA LYS A 52 14.27 -0.78 6.54
C LYS A 52 12.88 -1.30 6.19
N ASP A 53 12.55 -2.52 6.61
CA ASP A 53 11.28 -3.17 6.27
C ASP A 53 10.12 -2.43 6.97
N LEU A 54 10.34 -2.04 8.22
CA LEU A 54 9.39 -1.21 8.98
C LEU A 54 9.18 0.17 8.33
N ILE A 55 10.25 0.79 7.83
CA ILE A 55 10.16 2.09 7.13
C ILE A 55 9.31 1.95 5.86
N LEU A 56 9.53 0.87 5.09
CA LEU A 56 8.74 0.57 3.90
C LEU A 56 7.27 0.32 4.26
N ASP A 57 7.03 -0.46 5.30
CA ASP A 57 5.67 -0.74 5.76
C ASP A 57 4.96 0.53 6.21
N LEU A 58 5.57 1.35 7.06
CA LEU A 58 4.97 2.62 7.49
C LEU A 58 4.82 3.64 6.36
N GLY A 59 5.69 3.57 5.35
CA GLY A 59 5.67 4.41 4.16
C GLY A 59 4.74 3.93 3.05
N ASN A 60 4.01 2.83 3.27
CA ASN A 60 3.08 2.30 2.30
C ASN A 60 1.95 3.30 2.01
N LYS A 61 1.83 3.72 0.74
CA LYS A 61 0.83 4.70 0.29
C LYS A 61 -0.61 4.19 0.38
N ALA A 62 -0.82 2.88 0.50
CA ALA A 62 -2.13 2.29 0.74
C ALA A 62 -2.60 2.43 2.19
N LEU A 63 -1.74 2.88 3.12
CA LEU A 63 -2.11 3.06 4.52
C LEU A 63 -3.00 4.29 4.70
N LEU A 64 -4.24 4.02 5.10
CA LEU A 64 -5.24 5.02 5.46
C LEU A 64 -5.24 5.25 6.98
N ASP A 65 -5.92 6.30 7.43
CA ASP A 65 -5.94 6.69 8.84
C ASP A 65 -6.46 5.57 9.76
N ARG A 66 -7.39 4.73 9.28
CA ARG A 66 -7.85 3.53 10.00
C ARG A 66 -6.74 2.53 10.30
N HIS A 67 -5.79 2.35 9.37
CA HIS A 67 -4.65 1.46 9.54
C HIS A 67 -3.64 2.06 10.51
N MET A 68 -3.42 3.37 10.41
CA MET A 68 -2.57 4.11 11.34
C MET A 68 -3.11 4.03 12.77
N ILE A 69 -4.42 4.17 12.98
CA ILE A 69 -5.04 3.97 14.30
C ILE A 69 -4.72 2.58 14.86
N LYS A 70 -4.85 1.52 14.04
CA LYS A 70 -4.51 0.14 14.45
C LYS A 70 -3.02 -0.01 14.78
N ILE A 71 -2.12 0.60 14.02
CA ILE A 71 -0.66 0.57 14.26
C ILE A 71 -0.31 1.29 15.57
N PHE A 72 -0.82 2.50 15.77
CA PHE A 72 -0.53 3.31 16.97
C PHE A 72 -1.13 2.69 18.24
N ALA A 73 -2.28 2.03 18.14
CA ALA A 73 -2.88 1.28 19.26
C ALA A 73 -2.04 0.07 19.71
N LEU A 74 -1.11 -0.43 18.88
CA LEU A 74 -0.19 -1.50 19.25
C LEU A 74 1.05 -0.99 20.01
N LEU A 75 1.30 0.32 20.02
CA LEU A 75 2.46 0.89 20.69
C LEU A 75 2.28 0.83 22.22
N PRO A 76 3.32 0.45 22.98
CA PRO A 76 3.27 0.34 24.44
C PRO A 76 2.88 1.64 25.16
N GLU A 77 3.27 2.80 24.60
CA GLU A 77 2.97 4.11 25.18
C GLU A 77 1.51 4.55 25.00
N GLY A 78 0.69 3.80 24.23
CA GLY A 78 -0.72 4.11 24.07
C GLY A 78 -1.00 5.41 23.33
N HIS A 79 -0.11 5.84 22.45
CA HIS A 79 -0.29 7.05 21.65
C HIS A 79 -1.52 6.91 20.75
N ASN A 80 -2.46 7.85 20.87
CA ASN A 80 -3.56 7.94 19.94
C ASN A 80 -3.07 8.56 18.62
N TYR A 81 -3.31 7.86 17.51
CA TYR A 81 -3.10 8.42 16.20
C TYR A 81 -4.01 9.65 16.02
N LEU A 82 -3.39 10.80 15.74
CA LEU A 82 -4.09 12.04 15.40
C LEU A 82 -3.93 12.30 13.90
N PRO A 83 -5.02 12.21 13.11
CA PRO A 83 -5.00 12.59 11.71
C PRO A 83 -4.45 14.02 11.58
N ASN A 84 -3.47 14.23 10.71
CA ASN A 84 -2.74 15.50 10.48
C ASN A 84 -1.69 15.91 11.50
N ARG A 85 -1.39 15.10 12.54
CA ARG A 85 -0.19 15.35 13.36
C ARG A 85 1.03 14.80 12.62
N PRO A 86 2.04 15.63 12.30
CA PRO A 86 3.28 15.11 11.76
C PRO A 86 3.98 14.29 12.85
N PHE A 87 4.34 13.05 12.51
CA PHE A 87 5.18 12.20 13.36
C PHE A 87 6.55 12.03 12.73
N LYS A 88 7.57 11.88 13.56
CA LYS A 88 8.93 11.55 13.12
C LYS A 88 9.21 10.08 13.36
N LEU A 89 9.98 9.45 12.47
CA LEU A 89 10.44 8.08 12.68
C LEU A 89 11.20 7.93 14.01
N SER A 90 11.95 8.95 14.43
CA SER A 90 12.66 8.97 15.71
C SER A 90 11.72 8.87 16.92
N GLU A 91 10.51 9.42 16.84
CA GLU A 91 9.52 9.33 17.91
C GLU A 91 8.99 7.89 18.00
N LEU A 92 8.64 7.29 16.86
CA LEU A 92 8.20 5.89 16.81
C LEU A 92 9.28 4.90 17.27
N ILE A 93 10.56 5.17 16.96
CA ILE A 93 11.69 4.36 17.43
C ILE A 93 11.78 4.42 18.97
N ASN A 94 11.59 5.60 19.57
CA ASN A 94 11.56 5.75 21.02
C ASN A 94 10.37 5.01 21.64
N ASP A 95 9.24 4.95 20.94
CA ASP A 95 8.03 4.23 21.36
C ASP A 95 8.14 2.70 21.17
N GLU A 96 9.36 2.16 20.97
CA GLU A 96 9.66 0.75 20.79
C GLU A 96 8.88 0.07 19.64
N ILE A 97 8.58 0.79 18.56
CA ILE A 97 7.83 0.27 17.40
C ILE A 97 8.45 -1.01 16.78
N LEU A 98 9.75 -1.22 16.97
CA LEU A 98 10.47 -2.42 16.50
C LEU A 98 9.93 -3.71 17.12
N THR A 99 9.37 -3.63 18.32
CA THR A 99 8.76 -4.78 19.02
C THR A 99 7.49 -5.27 18.33
N VAL A 100 6.80 -4.37 17.62
CA VAL A 100 5.53 -4.65 16.92
C VAL A 100 5.67 -4.68 15.40
N LYS A 101 6.91 -4.67 14.88
CA LYS A 101 7.20 -4.62 13.43
C LYS A 101 6.43 -5.66 12.62
N ASP A 102 6.27 -6.88 13.14
CA ASP A 102 5.60 -7.97 12.41
C ASP A 102 4.10 -7.69 12.25
N LYS A 103 3.47 -7.05 13.25
CA LYS A 103 2.08 -6.60 13.17
C LYS A 103 1.91 -5.40 12.25
N VAL A 104 2.89 -4.49 12.23
CA VAL A 104 2.90 -3.36 11.30
C VAL A 104 2.98 -3.86 9.86
N ALA A 105 3.83 -4.86 9.59
CA ALA A 105 3.92 -5.52 8.30
C ALA A 105 2.60 -6.19 7.89
N GLU A 106 1.92 -6.87 8.83
CA GLU A 106 0.60 -7.46 8.57
C GLU A 106 -0.44 -6.40 8.19
N ILE A 107 -0.52 -5.30 8.95
CA ILE A 107 -1.45 -4.20 8.66
C ILE A 107 -1.12 -3.53 7.32
N SER A 108 0.16 -3.31 7.03
CA SER A 108 0.64 -2.80 5.73
C SER A 108 0.24 -3.72 4.58
N ALA A 109 0.37 -5.03 4.74
CA ALA A 109 -0.02 -6.01 3.74
C ALA A 109 -1.55 -6.03 3.50
N ILE A 110 -2.34 -5.94 4.57
CA ILE A 110 -3.81 -5.82 4.47
C ILE A 110 -4.17 -4.54 3.71
N ALA A 111 -3.56 -3.41 4.06
CA ALA A 111 -3.82 -2.12 3.42
C ALA A 111 -3.52 -2.15 1.90
N SER A 112 -2.38 -2.73 1.50
CA SER A 112 -2.06 -2.94 0.08
C SER A 112 -3.08 -3.81 -0.63
N GLY A 113 -3.55 -4.87 0.04
CA GLY A 113 -4.59 -5.76 -0.48
C GLY A 113 -5.94 -5.07 -0.66
N GLU A 114 -6.36 -4.29 0.33
CA GLU A 114 -7.58 -3.46 0.27
C GLU A 114 -7.50 -2.45 -0.87
N TYR A 115 -6.35 -1.80 -1.04
CA TYR A 115 -6.14 -0.85 -2.12
C TYR A 115 -6.22 -1.52 -3.49
N ALA A 116 -5.64 -2.71 -3.66
CA ALA A 116 -5.74 -3.46 -4.90
C ALA A 116 -7.19 -3.81 -5.26
N ILE A 117 -7.97 -4.31 -4.28
CA ILE A 117 -9.39 -4.60 -4.47
C ILE A 117 -10.17 -3.32 -4.83
N SER A 118 -9.90 -2.23 -4.11
CA SER A 118 -10.57 -0.94 -4.35
C SER A 118 -10.29 -0.41 -5.76
N GLN A 119 -9.06 -0.57 -6.25
CA GLN A 119 -8.69 -0.17 -7.61
C GLN A 119 -9.42 -1.02 -8.66
N THR A 120 -9.46 -2.34 -8.49
CA THR A 120 -10.20 -3.21 -9.43
C THR A 120 -11.69 -2.91 -9.41
N LEU A 121 -12.27 -2.65 -8.22
CA LEU A 121 -13.67 -2.24 -8.12
C LEU A 121 -13.91 -0.92 -8.87
N GLU A 122 -13.06 0.09 -8.68
CA GLU A 122 -13.17 1.38 -9.37
C GLU A 122 -13.08 1.25 -10.90
N GLU A 123 -12.22 0.35 -11.40
CA GLU A 123 -12.16 0.01 -12.83
C GLU A 123 -13.47 -0.55 -13.35
N ILE A 124 -14.10 -1.48 -12.60
CA ILE A 124 -15.43 -2.01 -12.91
C ILE A 124 -16.45 -0.86 -12.92
N LYS A 125 -16.49 -0.01 -11.88
CA LYS A 125 -17.44 1.12 -11.81
C LYS A 125 -17.32 2.04 -13.01
N LYS A 126 -16.09 2.45 -13.33
CA LYS A 126 -15.80 3.35 -14.44
C LYS A 126 -16.21 2.75 -15.77
N MET A 127 -15.91 1.48 -15.98
CA MET A 127 -16.28 0.81 -17.21
C MET A 127 -17.81 0.77 -17.39
N TRP A 128 -18.57 0.38 -16.36
CA TRP A 128 -20.04 0.37 -16.40
C TRP A 128 -20.63 1.77 -16.58
N ALA A 129 -20.01 2.80 -16.01
CA ALA A 129 -20.44 4.19 -16.21
C ALA A 129 -20.29 4.68 -17.66
N THR A 130 -19.36 4.09 -18.43
CA THR A 130 -19.11 4.45 -19.83
C THR A 130 -19.72 3.46 -20.83
N MET A 131 -20.38 2.40 -20.37
CA MET A 131 -20.91 1.37 -21.24
C MET A 131 -22.18 1.87 -21.95
N GLU A 132 -22.20 1.76 -23.29
CA GLU A 132 -23.32 2.19 -24.11
C GLU A 132 -24.00 0.99 -24.78
N PHE A 133 -25.32 0.97 -24.75
CA PHE A 133 -26.08 -0.02 -25.52
C PHE A 133 -26.12 0.37 -26.98
N ILE A 134 -25.86 -0.61 -27.85
CA ILE A 134 -26.08 -0.43 -29.29
C ILE A 134 -27.58 -0.44 -29.53
N VAL A 135 -28.08 0.60 -30.20
CA VAL A 135 -29.51 0.78 -30.49
C VAL A 135 -29.69 0.92 -32.00
N ILE A 136 -30.59 0.13 -32.59
CA ILE A 136 -30.87 0.11 -34.03
C ILE A 136 -32.35 0.43 -34.30
N ASN A 137 -32.64 1.03 -35.46
CA ASN A 137 -34.01 1.41 -35.82
C ASN A 137 -34.87 0.17 -36.15
N TYR A 138 -36.10 0.13 -35.65
CA TYR A 138 -37.02 -0.96 -35.90
C TYR A 138 -37.80 -0.77 -37.21
N ARG A 139 -37.43 -1.52 -38.25
CA ARG A 139 -38.17 -1.65 -39.52
C ARG A 139 -38.60 -0.30 -40.12
N ASP A 140 -37.70 0.68 -40.10
CA ASP A 140 -37.90 2.06 -40.62
C ASP A 140 -39.07 2.82 -39.97
N ILE A 141 -39.57 2.36 -38.83
CA ILE A 141 -40.60 3.06 -38.09
C ILE A 141 -39.97 4.21 -37.35
N LYS A 142 -40.42 5.42 -37.69
CA LYS A 142 -39.99 6.65 -37.01
C LYS A 142 -40.16 6.52 -35.49
N ASP A 143 -39.13 6.92 -34.75
CA ASP A 143 -39.09 6.96 -33.29
C ASP A 143 -39.28 5.59 -32.60
N LYS A 144 -38.94 4.48 -33.28
CA LYS A 144 -38.86 3.14 -32.66
C LYS A 144 -37.47 2.52 -32.83
N PHE A 145 -36.90 2.10 -31.70
CA PHE A 145 -35.60 1.47 -31.66
C PHE A 145 -35.65 0.14 -30.91
N ILE A 146 -34.77 -0.78 -31.29
CA ILE A 146 -34.50 -2.04 -30.59
C ILE A 146 -33.02 -2.09 -30.18
N LEU A 147 -32.73 -2.88 -29.16
CA LEU A 147 -31.34 -3.19 -28.81
C LEU A 147 -30.71 -3.99 -29.95
N GLY A 148 -29.50 -3.57 -30.34
CA GLY A 148 -28.62 -4.32 -31.22
C GLY A 148 -27.95 -5.48 -30.47
N THR A 149 -26.76 -5.86 -30.91
CA THR A 149 -25.98 -6.92 -30.27
C THR A 149 -25.60 -6.54 -28.84
N ILE A 150 -25.89 -7.42 -27.89
CA ILE A 150 -25.53 -7.29 -26.47
C ILE A 150 -24.50 -8.33 -26.02
N GLU A 151 -23.98 -9.15 -26.93
CA GLU A 151 -23.06 -10.26 -26.62
C GLU A 151 -21.82 -9.77 -25.85
N GLU A 152 -21.19 -8.68 -26.28
CA GLU A 152 -20.03 -8.10 -25.58
C GLU A 152 -20.38 -7.60 -24.17
N ILE A 153 -21.57 -7.01 -23.99
CA ILE A 153 -22.05 -6.54 -22.68
C ILE A 153 -22.26 -7.74 -21.75
N MET A 154 -22.84 -8.83 -22.25
CA MET A 154 -23.10 -10.03 -21.46
C MET A 154 -21.80 -10.75 -21.06
N ILE A 155 -20.85 -10.92 -21.99
CA ILE A 155 -19.53 -11.48 -21.69
C ILE A 155 -18.86 -10.66 -20.59
N ARG A 156 -18.91 -9.33 -20.71
CA ARG A 156 -18.31 -8.43 -19.73
C ARG A 156 -18.98 -8.52 -18.36
N LEU A 157 -20.31 -8.62 -18.32
CA LEU A 157 -21.06 -8.85 -17.09
C LEU A 157 -20.61 -10.12 -16.37
N GLU A 158 -20.46 -11.21 -17.10
CA GLU A 158 -20.01 -12.49 -16.54
C GLU A 158 -18.58 -12.39 -15.97
N ASP A 159 -17.67 -11.74 -16.70
CA ASP A 159 -16.27 -11.53 -16.26
C ASP A 159 -16.19 -10.65 -14.99
N ASP A 160 -16.93 -9.54 -14.97
CA ASP A 160 -16.95 -8.63 -13.81
C ASP A 160 -17.63 -9.30 -12.61
N GLN A 161 -18.67 -10.12 -12.81
CA GLN A 161 -19.31 -10.89 -11.76
C GLN A 161 -18.33 -11.89 -11.10
N VAL A 162 -17.54 -12.61 -11.90
CA VAL A 162 -16.48 -13.51 -11.38
C VAL A 162 -15.42 -12.71 -10.61
N SER A 163 -15.08 -11.51 -11.09
CA SER A 163 -14.12 -10.63 -10.44
C SER A 163 -14.63 -10.16 -9.08
N ILE A 164 -15.89 -9.74 -8.97
CA ILE A 164 -16.54 -9.34 -7.71
C ILE A 164 -16.59 -10.51 -6.72
N GLN A 165 -16.98 -11.71 -7.16
CA GLN A 165 -16.97 -12.90 -6.32
C GLN A 165 -15.56 -13.22 -5.80
N THR A 166 -14.53 -13.03 -6.63
CA THR A 166 -13.13 -13.20 -6.23
C THR A 166 -12.72 -12.16 -5.19
N MET A 167 -13.16 -10.90 -5.32
CA MET A 167 -12.93 -9.85 -4.34
C MET A 167 -13.59 -10.18 -3.00
N LEU A 168 -14.86 -10.62 -3.00
CA LEU A 168 -15.59 -11.02 -1.79
C LEU A 168 -14.96 -12.24 -1.09
N GLY A 169 -14.33 -13.13 -1.84
CA GLY A 169 -13.57 -14.26 -1.31
C GLY A 169 -12.22 -13.87 -0.69
N SER A 170 -11.74 -12.64 -0.90
CA SER A 170 -10.45 -12.18 -0.38
C SER A 170 -10.52 -11.88 1.12
N LYS A 171 -9.53 -12.36 1.87
CA LYS A 171 -9.37 -12.04 3.30
C LYS A 171 -9.23 -10.54 3.59
N ASN A 172 -8.77 -9.77 2.60
CA ASN A 172 -8.53 -8.33 2.73
C ASN A 172 -9.79 -7.50 2.43
N VAL A 173 -10.94 -8.13 2.09
CA VAL A 173 -12.15 -7.39 1.73
C VAL A 173 -12.89 -6.82 2.94
N GLN A 174 -12.55 -7.22 4.18
CA GLN A 174 -13.40 -7.04 5.37
C GLN A 174 -13.96 -5.62 5.55
N GLU A 175 -13.13 -4.59 5.44
CA GLU A 175 -13.52 -3.19 5.69
C GLU A 175 -14.21 -2.55 4.47
N ILE A 176 -13.95 -3.04 3.26
CA ILE A 176 -14.53 -2.56 1.99
C ILE A 176 -15.65 -3.45 1.46
N ARG A 177 -16.03 -4.48 2.23
CA ARG A 177 -16.96 -5.52 1.83
C ARG A 177 -18.32 -4.96 1.43
N ALA A 178 -18.84 -4.00 2.18
CA ALA A 178 -20.12 -3.37 1.88
C ALA A 178 -20.12 -2.69 0.51
N GLU A 179 -19.02 -2.06 0.12
CA GLU A 179 -18.89 -1.42 -1.20
C GLU A 179 -18.80 -2.45 -2.33
N VAL A 180 -18.17 -3.60 -2.07
CA VAL A 180 -18.07 -4.70 -3.05
C VAL A 180 -19.41 -5.43 -3.18
N GLU A 181 -20.11 -5.69 -2.09
CA GLU A 181 -21.44 -6.33 -2.05
C GLU A 181 -22.52 -5.47 -2.72
N GLU A 182 -22.39 -4.14 -2.74
CA GLU A 182 -23.30 -3.26 -3.51
C GLU A 182 -23.20 -3.50 -5.03
N TRP A 183 -22.05 -3.98 -5.51
CA TRP A 183 -21.79 -4.24 -6.92
C TRP A 183 -22.00 -5.70 -7.32
N GLU A 184 -22.28 -6.60 -6.38
CA GLU A 184 -22.72 -7.99 -6.63
C GLU A 184 -24.15 -8.04 -7.20
#